data_AF-A0A838R0Z9-F1
#
_entry.id   AF-A0A838R0Z9-F1
#
_cell.length_a   1.000
_cell.length_b   1.000
_cell.length_c   1.000
_cell.angle_alpha   90.00
_cell.angle_beta   90.00
_cell.angle_gamma   90.00
#
_symmetry.space_group_name_H-M   'P 1'
#
loop_
_entity.id
_entity.type
_entity.pdbx_description
1 polymer ?
#
loop_
_entity_poly.entity_id
_entity_poly.type
_entity_poly.pdbx_seq_one_letter_code
_entity_poly.pdbx_strand_id
1 'polypeptide(L)'
;MELQREVQAIVDQTKGRSGWPVRRTLRQLGVSPASYYRWRKSEPQGKAEPPRPVQAYEATDEEKRAVRAYALKHAGIRHRELAWRMVDEEVACLSMSTVYRIL
;
A
#
# COMPACT_ATOMS: atom_id res chain seq x y z
N MET A 1 6.85 18.02 -0.93
CA MET A 1 6.60 17.86 -2.38
C MET A 1 7.25 18.98 -3.19
N GLU A 2 7.24 20.23 -2.71
CA GLU A 2 7.79 21.40 -3.44
C GLU A 2 9.30 21.30 -3.72
N LEU A 3 10.11 20.94 -2.71
CA LEU A 3 11.57 20.79 -2.87
C LEU A 3 11.97 19.75 -3.93
N GLN A 4 11.21 18.65 -4.07
CA GLN A 4 11.50 17.60 -5.06
C GLN A 4 11.28 18.11 -6.48
N ARG A 5 10.18 18.87 -6.69
CA ARG A 5 9.84 19.47 -8.00
C ARG A 5 10.84 20.55 -8.39
N GLU A 6 11.29 21.35 -7.42
CA GLU A 6 12.30 22.38 -7.65
C GLU A 6 13.64 21.78 -8.06
N VAL A 7 14.10 20.73 -7.35
CA VAL A 7 15.33 19.99 -7.72
C VAL A 7 15.21 19.37 -9.10
N GLN A 8 14.06 18.78 -9.44
CA GLN A 8 13.79 18.21 -10.76
C GLN A 8 13.89 19.28 -11.87
N ALA A 9 13.25 20.44 -11.67
CA ALA A 9 13.24 21.55 -12.62
C ALA A 9 14.64 22.13 -12.86
N ILE A 10 15.45 22.29 -11.81
CA ILE A 10 16.83 22.79 -11.92
C ILE A 10 17.69 21.78 -12.68
N VAL A 11 17.53 20.48 -12.41
CA VAL A 11 18.25 19.41 -13.13
C VAL A 11 17.91 19.43 -14.63
N ASP A 12 16.64 19.53 -14.99
CA ASP A 12 16.19 19.55 -16.38
C ASP A 12 16.64 20.82 -17.11
N GLN A 13 16.55 21.99 -16.46
CA GLN A 13 17.04 23.25 -17.02
C GLN A 13 18.57 23.23 -17.24
N THR A 14 19.33 22.73 -16.27
CA THR A 14 20.80 22.67 -16.36
C THR A 14 21.23 21.71 -17.45
N LYS A 15 20.57 20.56 -17.57
CA LYS A 15 20.82 19.58 -18.64
C LYS A 15 20.55 20.19 -20.02
N GLY A 16 19.46 20.95 -20.17
CA GLY A 16 19.11 21.60 -21.44
C GLY A 16 20.06 22.74 -21.85
N ARG A 17 20.50 23.56 -20.90
CA ARG A 17 21.37 24.73 -21.19
C ARG A 17 22.85 24.38 -21.35
N SER A 18 23.36 23.46 -20.55
CA SER A 18 24.81 23.21 -20.42
C SER A 18 25.24 21.80 -20.83
N GLY A 19 24.30 20.90 -21.08
CA GLY A 19 24.59 19.48 -21.34
C GLY A 19 25.16 18.73 -20.14
N TRP A 20 25.13 19.33 -18.94
CA TRP A 20 25.77 18.73 -17.78
C TRP A 20 25.10 17.42 -17.38
N PRO A 21 25.89 16.40 -17.00
CA PRO A 21 25.34 15.17 -16.45
C PRO A 21 24.56 15.46 -15.16
N VAL A 22 23.39 14.84 -15.01
CA VAL A 22 22.51 14.98 -13.84
C VAL A 22 23.26 14.81 -12.52
N ARG A 23 24.20 13.86 -12.43
CA ARG A 23 25.01 13.62 -11.23
C ARG A 23 25.88 14.82 -10.84
N ARG A 24 26.36 15.60 -11.82
CA ARG A 24 27.16 16.80 -11.60
C ARG A 24 26.29 17.90 -11.00
N THR A 25 25.09 18.12 -11.54
CA THR A 25 24.12 19.08 -11.01
C THR A 25 23.68 18.70 -9.59
N LEU A 26 23.34 17.42 -9.36
CA LEU A 26 22.94 16.95 -8.03
C LEU A 26 24.02 17.14 -6.96
N ARG A 27 25.29 16.95 -7.32
CA ARG A 27 26.43 17.19 -6.42
C ARG A 27 26.52 18.67 -6.02
N GLN A 28 26.28 19.59 -6.95
CA GLN A 28 26.28 21.02 -6.66
C GLN A 28 25.07 21.45 -5.84
N LEU A 29 23.93 20.81 -6.04
CA LEU A 29 22.71 21.03 -5.24
C LEU A 29 22.78 20.37 -3.85
N GLY A 30 23.85 19.64 -3.52
CA GLY A 30 23.97 18.91 -2.25
C GLY A 30 22.99 17.74 -2.11
N VAL A 31 22.36 17.31 -3.21
CA VAL A 31 21.36 16.23 -3.21
C VAL A 31 22.03 14.91 -3.54
N SER A 32 21.82 13.90 -2.69
CA SER A 32 22.31 12.55 -2.98
C SER A 32 21.61 11.96 -4.22
N PRO A 33 22.35 11.36 -5.17
CA PRO A 33 21.75 10.71 -6.35
C PRO A 33 20.72 9.64 -5.98
N ALA A 34 20.95 8.91 -4.88
CA ALA A 34 20.01 7.91 -4.38
C ALA A 34 18.65 8.50 -4.01
N SER A 35 18.61 9.68 -3.38
CA SER A 35 17.36 10.34 -3.02
C SER A 35 16.65 10.89 -4.25
N TYR A 36 17.38 11.49 -5.19
CA TYR A 36 16.83 11.96 -6.46
C TYR A 36 16.15 10.84 -7.26
N TYR A 37 16.81 9.70 -7.45
CA TYR A 37 16.21 8.59 -8.19
C TYR A 37 15.09 7.88 -7.44
N ARG A 38 15.10 7.89 -6.09
CA ARG A 38 13.96 7.43 -5.29
C ARG A 38 12.73 8.31 -5.51
N TRP A 39 12.88 9.63 -5.44
CA TRP A 39 11.79 10.57 -5.71
C TRP A 39 11.25 10.41 -7.13
N ARG A 40 12.14 10.27 -8.12
CA ARG A 40 11.75 10.01 -9.51
C ARG A 40 11.00 8.69 -9.71
N LYS A 41 11.25 7.69 -8.85
CA LYS A 41 10.55 6.39 -8.88
C LYS A 41 9.21 6.44 -8.14
N SER A 42 9.09 7.29 -7.12
CA SER A 42 7.85 7.50 -6.35
C SER A 42 6.92 8.54 -6.96
N GLU A 43 7.40 9.38 -7.89
CA GLU A 43 6.51 10.19 -8.71
C GLU A 43 5.55 9.24 -9.44
N PRO A 44 4.24 9.49 -9.38
CA PRO A 44 3.25 8.67 -10.07
C PRO A 44 3.39 8.91 -11.57
N GLN A 45 4.40 8.32 -12.21
CA GLN A 45 4.20 7.81 -13.56
C GLN A 45 2.96 6.93 -13.43
N GLY A 46 1.88 7.24 -14.14
CA GLY A 46 0.54 6.65 -14.02
C GLY A 46 0.42 5.14 -14.25
N LYS A 47 1.47 4.36 -13.96
CA LYS A 47 1.43 2.94 -13.72
C LYS A 47 0.93 2.75 -12.28
N ALA A 48 -0.35 2.44 -12.17
CA ALA A 48 -0.88 1.80 -10.97
C ALA A 48 0.12 0.73 -10.53
N GLU A 49 0.55 0.80 -9.27
CA GLU A 49 1.42 -0.22 -8.70
C GLU A 49 0.79 -1.58 -9.00
N PRO A 50 1.54 -2.56 -9.57
CA PRO A 50 0.95 -3.84 -9.93
C PRO A 50 0.22 -4.39 -8.71
N PRO A 51 -1.03 -4.89 -8.87
CA PRO A 51 -1.80 -5.37 -7.74
C PRO A 51 -0.94 -6.40 -7.01
N ARG A 52 -0.78 -6.20 -5.70
CA ARG A 52 -0.04 -7.15 -4.88
C ARG A 52 -0.68 -8.53 -5.07
N PRO A 53 0.11 -9.60 -5.21
CA PRO A 53 -0.45 -10.94 -5.34
C PRO A 53 -1.30 -11.24 -4.10
N VAL A 54 -2.61 -11.33 -4.30
CA VAL A 54 -3.57 -11.72 -3.26
C VAL A 54 -3.71 -13.24 -3.33
N GLN A 55 -3.72 -13.92 -2.18
CA GLN A 55 -3.99 -15.35 -2.18
C GLN A 55 -5.46 -15.59 -2.56
N ALA A 56 -5.73 -16.55 -3.45
CA ALA A 56 -7.08 -16.83 -3.94
C ALA A 56 -8.09 -17.20 -2.82
N TYR A 57 -7.59 -17.66 -1.68
CA TYR A 57 -8.39 -18.02 -0.50
C TYR A 57 -8.28 -17.00 0.64
N GLU A 58 -7.78 -15.80 0.36
CA GLU A 58 -7.77 -14.72 1.34
C GLU A 58 -9.18 -14.16 1.51
N ALA A 59 -9.58 -13.92 2.76
CA ALA A 59 -10.84 -13.25 3.06
C ALA A 59 -10.86 -11.86 2.42
N THR A 60 -11.93 -11.58 1.70
CA THR A 60 -12.23 -10.30 1.10
C THR A 60 -12.40 -9.22 2.17
N ASP A 61 -12.27 -7.95 1.78
CA ASP A 61 -12.49 -6.83 2.70
C ASP A 61 -13.94 -6.75 3.19
N GLU A 62 -14.88 -7.26 2.42
CA GLU A 62 -16.28 -7.40 2.83
C GLU A 62 -16.44 -8.46 3.92
N GLU A 63 -15.91 -9.67 3.72
CA GLU A 63 -15.94 -10.72 4.73
C GLU A 63 -15.21 -10.30 6.02
N LYS A 64 -14.05 -9.65 5.89
CA LYS A 64 -13.30 -9.09 7.03
C LYS A 64 -14.16 -8.10 7.84
N ARG A 65 -14.95 -7.26 7.15
CA ARG A 65 -15.88 -6.32 7.82
C ARG A 65 -17.06 -7.05 8.46
N ALA A 66 -17.63 -8.04 7.78
CA ALA A 66 -18.72 -8.85 8.30
C ALA A 66 -18.33 -9.58 9.60
N VAL A 67 -17.16 -10.23 9.62
CA VAL A 67 -16.62 -10.91 10.81
C VAL A 67 -16.49 -9.95 11.99
N ARG A 68 -15.89 -8.77 11.78
CA ARG A 68 -15.73 -7.78 12.86
C ARG A 68 -17.07 -7.26 13.37
N ALA A 69 -18.01 -6.95 12.47
CA ALA A 69 -19.34 -6.51 12.84
C ALA A 69 -20.10 -7.58 13.64
N TYR A 70 -19.98 -8.83 13.22
CA TYR A 70 -20.62 -9.97 13.89
C TYR A 70 -20.02 -10.22 15.28
N ALA A 71 -18.69 -10.16 15.42
CA ALA A 71 -18.00 -10.31 16.70
C ALA A 71 -18.31 -9.18 17.69
N LEU A 72 -18.48 -7.94 17.22
CA LEU A 72 -18.91 -6.82 18.07
C LEU A 72 -20.34 -7.00 18.59
N LYS A 73 -21.24 -7.57 17.79
CA LYS A 73 -22.62 -7.90 18.21
C LYS A 73 -22.67 -9.06 19.20
N HIS A 74 -21.72 -9.99 19.09
CA HIS A 74 -21.66 -11.22 19.88
C HIS A 74 -20.42 -11.28 20.79
N ALA A 75 -20.20 -10.20 21.54
CA ALA A 75 -19.07 -10.11 22.46
C ALA A 75 -19.09 -11.27 23.48
N GLY A 76 -17.96 -11.94 23.64
CA GLY A 76 -17.81 -13.09 24.55
C GLY A 76 -17.87 -14.47 23.88
N ILE A 77 -18.30 -14.55 22.62
CA ILE A 77 -18.25 -15.81 21.85
C ILE A 77 -16.81 -16.06 21.37
N ARG A 78 -16.34 -17.31 21.51
CA ARG A 78 -15.01 -17.70 21.00
C ARG A 78 -15.02 -17.77 19.48
N HIS A 79 -13.91 -17.40 18.84
CA HIS A 79 -13.73 -17.40 17.37
C HIS A 79 -14.19 -18.69 16.66
N ARG A 80 -14.06 -19.86 17.31
CA ARG A 80 -14.51 -21.14 16.75
C ARG A 80 -16.02 -21.23 16.62
N GLU A 81 -16.73 -20.86 17.68
CA GLU A 81 -18.19 -20.84 17.68
C GLU A 81 -18.71 -19.73 16.78
N LEU A 82 -18.03 -18.59 16.77
CA LEU A 82 -18.33 -17.47 15.88
C LEU A 82 -18.30 -17.89 14.40
N ALA A 83 -17.30 -18.69 14.00
CA ALA A 83 -17.19 -19.21 12.64
C ALA A 83 -18.40 -20.07 12.24
N TRP A 84 -18.88 -20.95 13.14
CA TRP A 84 -20.04 -21.79 12.86
C TRP A 84 -21.34 -20.99 12.80
N ARG A 85 -21.56 -20.08 13.77
CA ARG A 85 -22.76 -19.24 13.75
C ARG A 85 -22.83 -18.33 12.54
N MET A 86 -21.70 -17.78 12.08
CA MET A 86 -21.67 -16.98 10.86
C MET A 86 -22.04 -17.79 9.60
N VAL A 87 -21.80 -19.10 9.58
CA VAL A 87 -22.25 -19.98 8.49
C VAL A 87 -23.76 -20.22 8.61
N ASP A 88 -24.24 -20.55 9.81
CA ASP A 88 -25.66 -20.81 10.06
C ASP A 88 -26.55 -19.58 9.80
N GLU A 89 -26.04 -18.38 10.09
CA GLU A 89 -26.73 -17.11 9.90
C GLU A 89 -26.42 -16.45 8.53
N GLU A 90 -25.77 -17.17 7.62
CA GLU A 90 -25.42 -16.70 6.26
C GLU A 90 -24.63 -15.37 6.23
N VAL A 91 -23.78 -15.13 7.23
CA VAL A 91 -22.96 -13.91 7.37
C VAL A 91 -21.64 -14.01 6.63
N ALA A 92 -20.87 -15.08 6.86
CA ALA A 92 -19.58 -15.32 6.22
C ALA A 92 -19.13 -16.77 6.38
N CYS A 93 -18.68 -17.39 5.28
CA CYS A 93 -18.21 -18.78 5.25
C CYS A 93 -16.67 -18.84 5.32
N LEU A 94 -16.11 -18.69 6.53
CA LEU A 94 -14.67 -18.68 6.74
C LEU A 94 -14.21 -19.77 7.70
N SER A 95 -12.97 -20.25 7.52
CA SER A 95 -12.37 -21.19 8.47
C SER A 95 -12.18 -20.54 9.86
N MET A 96 -12.25 -21.34 10.92
CA MET A 96 -11.99 -20.86 12.30
C MET A 96 -10.63 -20.15 12.43
N SER A 97 -9.61 -20.63 11.71
CA SER A 97 -8.27 -20.03 11.68
C SER A 97 -8.27 -18.67 10.99
N THR A 98 -9.06 -18.51 9.92
CA THR A 98 -9.22 -17.23 9.23
C THR A 98 -9.93 -16.23 10.12
N VAL A 99 -11.02 -16.64 10.79
CA VAL A 99 -11.75 -15.81 11.75
C VAL A 99 -10.81 -15.35 12.87
N TYR A 100 -10.01 -16.25 13.45
CA TYR A 100 -9.01 -15.89 14.46
C TYR A 100 -7.98 -14.87 13.97
N ARG A 101 -7.58 -14.90 12.69
CA ARG A 101 -6.63 -13.92 12.12
C ARG A 101 -7.27 -12.56 11.85
N ILE A 102 -8.60 -12.49 11.72
CA ILE A 102 -9.35 -11.26 11.43
C ILE A 102 -9.69 -10.49 12.70
N LEU A 103 -9.98 -11.21 13.79
CA LEU A 103 -10.26 -10.66 15.11
C LEU A 103 -8.99 -10.17 15.80
#